data_AF-A0A3N5TM05-F1
#
_entry.id   AF-A0A3N5TM05-F1
#
_cell.length_a   1.000
_cell.length_b   1.000
_cell.length_c   1.000
_cell.angle_alpha   90.00
_cell.angle_beta   90.00
_cell.angle_gamma   90.00
#
_symmetry.space_group_name_H-M   'P 1'
#
loop_
_entity.id
_entity.type
_entity.pdbx_description
1 polymer ?
#
loop_
_entity_poly.entity_id
_entity_poly.type
_entity_poly.pdbx_seq_one_letter_code
_entity_poly.pdbx_strand_id
1 'polypeptide(L)'
;MLKKKRVVLWVMALAMMLTVSGVQAATVLTEMGRSPFHQPPLTSVEDLLAMLHNNAQEVKKGFELAERAELYTPFMEKVFTTTIEVVEFPNGSWFEWMFYKKKGKGSVKIAKDVTWANETPFQGFQFDIEYQGSVHTFVIPLACGNVALMGSRPVPQPVVAPAPVLPPANQSPQCAATVAPIRAFCGEMVAVDATASSDPDGTIVKK
;
A
#
# COMPACT_ATOMS: atom_id res chain seq x y z
N MET A 1 -31.69 36.49 37.43
CA MET A 1 -31.58 35.14 36.81
C MET A 1 -31.79 35.09 35.29
N LEU A 2 -32.52 36.02 34.67
CA LEU A 2 -32.85 36.00 33.24
C LEU A 2 -31.65 36.22 32.28
N LYS A 3 -30.64 37.03 32.70
CA LYS A 3 -29.42 37.30 31.90
C LYS A 3 -28.50 36.08 31.76
N LYS A 4 -28.31 35.27 32.81
CA LYS A 4 -27.49 34.03 32.77
C LYS A 4 -28.11 32.98 31.84
N LYS A 5 -29.44 32.81 31.86
CA LYS A 5 -30.15 31.89 30.95
C LYS A 5 -29.99 32.28 29.47
N ARG A 6 -30.01 33.58 29.17
CA ARG A 6 -29.78 34.10 27.81
C ARG A 6 -28.35 33.84 27.35
N VAL A 7 -27.34 34.10 28.17
CA VAL A 7 -25.93 33.85 27.82
C VAL A 7 -25.66 32.36 27.59
N VAL A 8 -26.21 31.48 28.44
CA VAL A 8 -26.09 30.02 28.24
C VAL A 8 -26.76 29.57 26.94
N LEU A 9 -27.91 30.14 26.57
CA LEU A 9 -28.58 29.83 25.31
C LEU A 9 -27.74 30.25 24.09
N TRP A 10 -27.09 31.42 24.15
CA TRP A 10 -26.22 31.90 23.07
C TRP A 10 -24.94 31.08 22.93
N VAL A 11 -24.33 30.65 24.05
CA VAL A 11 -23.14 29.78 24.02
C VAL A 11 -23.49 28.39 23.48
N MET A 12 -24.66 27.84 23.82
CA MET A 12 -25.14 26.56 23.27
C MET A 12 -25.45 26.66 21.77
N ALA A 13 -26.08 27.75 21.32
CA ALA A 13 -26.36 27.98 19.90
C ALA A 13 -25.07 28.15 19.07
N LEU A 14 -24.03 28.80 19.63
CA LEU A 14 -22.73 28.95 18.99
C LEU A 14 -21.94 27.62 18.96
N ALA A 15 -22.05 26.80 20.02
CA ALA A 15 -21.46 25.47 20.05
C ALA A 15 -22.13 24.50 19.05
N MET A 16 -23.42 24.68 18.77
CA MET A 16 -24.18 23.86 17.81
C MET A 16 -23.91 24.22 16.34
N MET A 17 -23.38 25.41 16.05
CA MET A 17 -22.94 25.80 14.70
C MET A 17 -21.54 25.31 14.33
N LEU A 18 -20.74 24.83 15.30
CA LEU A 18 -19.38 24.35 15.06
C LEU A 18 -19.29 22.89 14.58
N THR A 19 -20.42 22.19 14.41
CA THR A 19 -20.43 20.76 14.03
C THR A 19 -20.93 20.49 12.61
N VAL A 20 -20.91 21.48 11.71
CA VAL A 20 -21.20 21.24 10.29
C VAL A 20 -19.99 20.57 9.65
N SER A 21 -19.92 19.25 9.77
CA SER A 21 -19.03 18.43 8.94
C SER A 21 -19.48 18.56 7.49
N GLY A 22 -18.74 19.31 6.69
CA GLY A 22 -18.98 19.40 5.25
C GLY A 22 -18.68 18.06 4.59
N VAL A 23 -19.72 17.35 4.12
CA VAL A 23 -19.55 16.25 3.18
C VAL A 23 -19.19 16.89 1.84
N GLN A 24 -17.91 16.83 1.44
CA GLN A 24 -17.51 17.22 0.08
C GLN A 24 -17.99 16.13 -0.88
N ALA A 25 -18.80 16.50 -1.87
CA ALA A 25 -19.25 15.59 -2.90
C ALA A 25 -18.11 15.31 -3.89
N ALA A 26 -18.02 14.06 -4.35
CA ALA A 26 -17.05 13.63 -5.35
C ALA A 26 -17.10 14.52 -6.61
N THR A 27 -15.92 14.89 -7.12
CA THR A 27 -15.78 15.63 -8.37
C THR A 27 -15.96 14.68 -9.54
N VAL A 28 -17.10 14.77 -10.22
CA VAL A 28 -17.41 13.91 -11.37
C VAL A 28 -16.89 14.52 -12.67
N LEU A 29 -16.05 13.77 -13.40
CA LEU A 29 -15.56 14.12 -14.73
C LEU A 29 -16.24 13.26 -15.80
N THR A 30 -16.79 13.92 -16.82
CA THR A 30 -17.43 13.24 -17.97
C THR A 30 -16.72 13.53 -19.29
N GLU A 31 -15.76 14.47 -19.31
CA GLU A 31 -15.07 14.90 -20.52
C GLU A 31 -13.60 15.20 -20.20
N MET A 32 -12.70 14.59 -20.98
CA MET A 32 -11.26 14.87 -20.90
C MET A 32 -10.89 16.05 -21.81
N GLY A 33 -9.86 16.82 -21.44
CA GLY A 33 -9.34 17.90 -22.30
C GLY A 33 -10.04 19.25 -22.18
N ARG A 34 -11.15 19.38 -21.42
CA ARG A 34 -11.81 20.68 -21.19
C ARG A 34 -10.96 21.66 -20.38
N SER A 35 -10.15 21.15 -19.46
CA SER A 35 -9.22 21.93 -18.64
C SER A 35 -7.90 21.18 -18.54
N PRO A 36 -7.09 21.23 -19.60
CA PRO A 36 -5.82 20.52 -19.63
C PRO A 36 -4.76 21.23 -18.80
N PHE A 37 -3.86 20.47 -18.21
CA PHE A 37 -2.62 20.97 -17.64
C PHE A 37 -1.62 21.25 -18.75
N HIS A 38 -1.60 20.40 -19.78
CA HIS A 38 -0.71 20.50 -20.92
C HIS A 38 -1.45 20.40 -22.25
N GLN A 39 -1.00 21.18 -23.23
CA GLN A 39 -1.38 21.07 -24.63
C GLN A 39 -0.11 21.22 -25.49
N PRO A 40 0.02 20.47 -26.60
CA PRO A 40 -0.95 19.51 -27.16
C PRO A 40 -1.13 18.22 -26.33
N PRO A 41 -2.12 17.36 -26.65
CA PRO A 41 -2.23 16.03 -26.04
C PRO A 41 -0.93 15.24 -26.13
N LEU A 42 -0.64 14.44 -25.10
CA LEU A 42 0.55 13.61 -25.05
C LEU A 42 0.40 12.39 -25.94
N THR A 43 1.45 12.03 -26.68
CA THR A 43 1.44 10.89 -27.59
C THR A 43 2.47 9.83 -27.25
N SER A 44 3.47 10.18 -26.42
CA SER A 44 4.57 9.30 -26.04
C SER A 44 5.03 9.52 -24.60
N VAL A 45 5.86 8.60 -24.10
CA VAL A 45 6.51 8.75 -22.80
C VAL A 45 7.50 9.92 -22.84
N GLU A 46 8.15 10.16 -23.97
CA GLU A 46 9.04 11.30 -24.16
C GLU A 46 8.29 12.64 -24.01
N ASP A 47 7.08 12.75 -24.60
CA ASP A 47 6.22 13.93 -24.44
C ASP A 47 5.85 14.16 -22.98
N LEU A 48 5.51 13.07 -22.27
CA LEU A 48 5.20 13.11 -20.85
C LEU A 48 6.38 13.64 -20.03
N LEU A 49 7.57 13.07 -20.22
CA LEU A 49 8.76 13.45 -19.48
C LEU A 49 9.17 14.90 -19.78
N ALA A 50 9.09 15.31 -21.05
CA ALA A 50 9.31 16.70 -21.45
C ALA A 50 8.28 17.65 -20.81
N MET A 51 7.01 17.25 -20.78
CA MET A 51 5.94 18.03 -20.14
C MET A 51 6.22 18.22 -18.64
N LEU A 52 6.57 17.16 -17.91
CA LEU A 52 6.86 17.25 -16.49
C LEU A 52 8.10 18.10 -16.20
N HIS A 53 9.16 17.93 -16.99
CA HIS A 53 10.39 18.72 -16.85
C HIS A 53 10.13 20.22 -17.12
N ASN A 54 9.49 20.54 -18.24
CA ASN A 54 9.25 21.92 -18.66
C ASN A 54 8.28 22.67 -17.74
N ASN A 55 7.40 21.94 -17.05
CA ASN A 55 6.39 22.51 -16.14
C ASN A 55 6.71 22.22 -14.67
N ALA A 56 7.97 21.91 -14.32
CA ALA A 56 8.36 21.43 -12.99
C ALA A 56 7.87 22.31 -11.82
N GLN A 57 7.86 23.65 -11.99
CA GLN A 57 7.35 24.57 -10.95
C GLN A 57 5.83 24.53 -10.81
N GLU A 58 5.10 24.37 -11.91
CA GLU A 58 3.64 24.21 -11.86
C GLU A 58 3.25 22.84 -11.30
N VAL A 59 4.00 21.78 -11.66
CA VAL A 59 3.86 20.44 -11.07
C VAL A 59 4.06 20.51 -9.56
N LYS A 60 5.17 21.14 -9.11
CA LYS A 60 5.41 21.38 -7.67
C LYS A 60 4.24 22.08 -7.01
N LYS A 61 3.71 23.13 -7.67
CA LYS A 61 2.57 23.87 -7.14
C LYS A 61 1.32 23.00 -7.03
N GLY A 62 1.10 22.09 -7.98
CA GLY A 62 0.04 21.09 -7.94
C GLY A 62 0.13 20.18 -6.71
N PHE A 63 1.32 19.63 -6.43
CA PHE A 63 1.57 18.82 -5.22
C PHE A 63 1.36 19.60 -3.92
N GLU A 64 1.79 20.86 -3.85
CA GLU A 64 1.51 21.74 -2.71
C GLU A 64 0.00 21.94 -2.49
N LEU A 65 -0.75 22.24 -3.56
CA LEU A 65 -2.20 22.42 -3.51
C LEU A 65 -2.96 21.12 -3.20
N ALA A 66 -2.38 19.97 -3.54
CA ALA A 66 -2.90 18.65 -3.19
C ALA A 66 -2.64 18.26 -1.72
N GLU A 67 -1.92 19.09 -0.95
CA GLU A 67 -1.46 18.75 0.40
C GLU A 67 -0.61 17.47 0.41
N ARG A 68 0.21 17.32 -0.64
CA ARG A 68 1.14 16.19 -0.87
C ARG A 68 2.51 16.68 -1.32
N ALA A 69 2.98 17.80 -0.78
CA ALA A 69 4.22 18.44 -1.19
C ALA A 69 5.46 17.52 -1.04
N GLU A 70 5.42 16.60 -0.08
CA GLU A 70 6.43 15.58 0.18
C GLU A 70 6.63 14.61 -0.99
N LEU A 71 5.62 14.42 -1.84
CA LEU A 71 5.69 13.52 -2.98
C LEU A 71 6.35 14.15 -4.21
N TYR A 72 6.50 15.48 -4.27
CA TYR A 72 7.01 16.15 -5.47
C TYR A 72 8.43 15.72 -5.84
N THR A 73 9.35 15.76 -4.87
CA THR A 73 10.75 15.38 -5.11
C THR A 73 10.90 13.92 -5.54
N PRO A 74 10.40 12.92 -4.79
CA PRO A 74 10.49 11.52 -5.21
C PRO A 74 9.75 11.26 -6.53
N PHE A 75 8.67 12.00 -6.81
CA PHE A 75 7.99 11.94 -8.10
C PHE A 75 8.89 12.36 -9.25
N MET A 76 9.48 13.56 -9.17
CA MET A 76 10.33 14.09 -10.23
C MET A 76 11.63 13.28 -10.38
N GLU A 77 12.15 12.66 -9.33
CA GLU A 77 13.35 11.83 -9.42
C GLU A 77 13.07 10.47 -10.06
N LYS A 78 11.96 9.82 -9.67
CA LYS A 78 11.67 8.44 -10.07
C LYS A 78 10.93 8.34 -11.41
N VAL A 79 10.15 9.35 -11.81
CA VAL A 79 9.37 9.29 -13.07
C VAL A 79 10.25 9.05 -14.30
N PHE A 80 11.52 9.49 -14.30
CA PHE A 80 12.46 9.28 -15.41
C PHE A 80 13.10 7.88 -15.45
N THR A 81 12.88 7.05 -14.43
CA THR A 81 13.53 5.74 -14.28
C THR A 81 12.55 4.60 -14.05
N THR A 82 11.33 4.91 -13.61
CA THR A 82 10.26 3.93 -13.41
C THR A 82 9.69 3.45 -14.75
N THR A 83 9.04 2.29 -14.72
CA THR A 83 8.28 1.80 -15.87
C THR A 83 6.96 2.57 -15.96
N ILE A 84 6.66 3.08 -17.16
CA ILE A 84 5.44 3.83 -17.46
C ILE A 84 4.63 3.02 -18.45
N GLU A 85 3.39 2.71 -18.07
CA GLU A 85 2.46 1.94 -18.89
C GLU A 85 1.36 2.84 -19.44
N VAL A 86 0.87 2.54 -20.64
CA VAL A 86 -0.35 3.16 -21.17
C VAL A 86 -1.53 2.26 -20.80
N VAL A 87 -2.44 2.79 -20.00
CA VAL A 87 -3.57 2.05 -19.42
C VAL A 87 -4.89 2.72 -19.80
N GLU A 88 -5.93 1.91 -19.98
CA GLU A 88 -7.31 2.39 -20.16
C GLU A 88 -8.04 2.45 -18.81
N PHE A 89 -8.67 3.59 -18.55
CA PHE A 89 -9.41 3.86 -17.33
C PHE A 89 -10.91 3.84 -17.61
N PRO A 90 -11.63 2.80 -17.18
CA PRO A 90 -13.07 2.67 -17.44
C PRO A 90 -13.90 3.62 -16.57
N ASN A 91 -15.19 3.68 -16.87
CA ASN A 91 -16.19 4.31 -16.01
C ASN A 91 -16.03 3.84 -14.55
N GLY A 92 -16.17 4.76 -13.60
CA GLY A 92 -15.99 4.50 -12.17
C GLY A 92 -14.55 4.58 -11.69
N SER A 93 -13.55 4.76 -12.57
CA SER A 93 -12.16 4.98 -12.14
C SER A 93 -12.07 6.19 -11.21
N TRP A 94 -11.38 6.01 -10.10
CA TRP A 94 -11.27 6.98 -9.03
C TRP A 94 -9.84 7.50 -8.87
N PHE A 95 -9.71 8.78 -8.51
CA PHE A 95 -8.45 9.43 -8.21
C PHE A 95 -8.60 10.27 -6.95
N GLU A 96 -7.68 10.09 -6.00
CA GLU A 96 -7.62 10.86 -4.76
C GLU A 96 -7.60 12.37 -5.06
N TRP A 97 -6.79 12.75 -6.04
CA TRP A 97 -6.77 14.11 -6.56
C TRP A 97 -6.24 14.17 -7.99
N MET A 98 -6.58 15.25 -8.68
CA MET A 98 -6.06 15.59 -10.00
C MET A 98 -5.89 17.10 -10.11
N PHE A 99 -4.70 17.56 -10.53
CA PHE A 99 -4.48 18.98 -10.81
C PHE A 99 -4.47 19.31 -12.30
N TYR A 100 -4.90 20.53 -12.61
CA TYR A 100 -5.20 20.99 -13.96
C TYR A 100 -5.10 22.51 -14.08
N LYS A 101 -5.18 23.05 -15.31
CA LYS A 101 -5.30 24.50 -15.57
C LYS A 101 -6.66 24.79 -16.18
N LYS A 102 -7.39 25.77 -15.65
CA LYS A 102 -8.76 26.08 -16.10
C LYS A 102 -8.71 26.50 -17.58
N LYS A 103 -9.37 25.74 -18.46
CA LYS A 103 -9.29 25.92 -19.93
C LYS A 103 -7.85 25.98 -20.47
N GLY A 104 -6.90 25.28 -19.85
CA GLY A 104 -5.49 25.26 -20.29
C GLY A 104 -4.68 26.49 -19.92
N LYS A 105 -5.24 27.42 -19.12
CA LYS A 105 -4.63 28.73 -18.85
C LYS A 105 -4.62 29.07 -17.37
N GLY A 106 -3.73 30.00 -17.00
CA GLY A 106 -3.65 30.56 -15.66
C GLY A 106 -3.00 29.61 -14.65
N SER A 107 -3.38 29.76 -13.38
CA SER A 107 -2.80 28.98 -12.29
C SER A 107 -3.32 27.53 -12.24
N VAL A 108 -2.49 26.68 -11.66
CA VAL A 108 -2.83 25.29 -11.32
C VAL A 108 -3.97 25.27 -10.30
N LYS A 109 -4.90 24.33 -10.50
CA LYS A 109 -6.04 24.05 -9.62
C LYS A 109 -6.07 22.56 -9.30
N ILE A 110 -6.66 22.22 -8.16
CA ILE A 110 -6.83 20.84 -7.70
C ILE A 110 -8.30 20.47 -7.69
N ALA A 111 -8.63 19.28 -8.18
CA ALA A 111 -9.86 18.56 -7.89
C ALA A 111 -9.51 17.40 -6.96
N LYS A 112 -10.30 17.19 -5.91
CA LYS A 112 -10.17 16.08 -4.97
C LYS A 112 -11.35 15.12 -5.18
N ASP A 113 -11.16 13.85 -4.82
CA ASP A 113 -12.19 12.81 -4.88
C ASP A 113 -12.80 12.74 -6.30
N VAL A 114 -11.95 12.48 -7.29
CA VAL A 114 -12.29 12.58 -8.70
C VAL A 114 -12.75 11.23 -9.23
N THR A 115 -13.94 11.19 -9.83
CA THR A 115 -14.48 9.98 -10.46
C THR A 115 -14.71 10.21 -11.94
N TRP A 116 -14.22 9.29 -12.76
CA TRP A 116 -14.55 9.24 -14.18
C TRP A 116 -15.94 8.63 -14.40
N ALA A 117 -16.86 9.38 -15.01
CA ALA A 117 -18.25 8.96 -15.19
C ALA A 117 -18.70 8.90 -16.65
N ASN A 118 -17.79 8.97 -17.62
CA ASN A 118 -18.13 8.67 -19.00
C ASN A 118 -18.13 7.15 -19.24
N GLU A 119 -19.02 6.66 -20.10
CA GLU A 119 -19.05 5.24 -20.51
C GLU A 119 -17.82 4.87 -21.34
N THR A 120 -17.30 5.81 -22.14
CA THR A 120 -16.07 5.62 -22.92
C THR A 120 -14.86 5.72 -21.98
N PRO A 121 -14.01 4.67 -21.90
CA PRO A 121 -12.74 4.74 -21.21
C PRO A 121 -11.83 5.83 -21.79
N PHE A 122 -10.90 6.33 -20.99
CA PHE A 122 -9.83 7.19 -21.48
C PHE A 122 -8.47 6.51 -21.29
N GLN A 123 -7.49 6.89 -22.10
CA GLN A 123 -6.11 6.42 -21.96
C GLN A 123 -5.26 7.40 -21.15
N GLY A 124 -4.42 6.84 -20.29
CA GLY A 124 -3.46 7.59 -19.48
C GLY A 124 -2.16 6.82 -19.29
N PHE A 125 -1.09 7.57 -19.04
CA PHE A 125 0.12 6.97 -18.49
C PHE A 125 -0.11 6.62 -17.02
N GLN A 126 0.27 5.42 -16.62
CA GLN A 126 0.26 4.95 -15.24
C GLN A 126 1.66 4.54 -14.81
N PHE A 127 2.05 4.92 -13.61
CA PHE A 127 3.29 4.47 -12.99
C PHE A 127 3.24 4.54 -11.48
N ASP A 128 4.04 3.68 -10.85
CA ASP A 128 4.17 3.58 -9.41
C ASP A 128 5.47 4.26 -8.94
N ILE A 129 5.37 4.95 -7.79
CA ILE A 129 6.50 5.54 -7.08
C ILE A 129 6.51 5.02 -5.65
N GLU A 130 7.60 4.36 -5.26
CA GLU A 130 7.84 3.96 -3.88
C GLU A 130 8.47 5.10 -3.08
N TYR A 131 7.80 5.50 -1.99
CA TYR A 131 8.29 6.51 -1.06
C TYR A 131 7.75 6.25 0.35
N GLN A 132 8.60 6.39 1.37
CA GLN A 132 8.25 6.21 2.79
C GLN A 132 7.44 4.91 3.09
N GLY A 133 7.82 3.79 2.47
CA GLY A 133 7.16 2.49 2.69
C GLY A 133 5.77 2.37 2.06
N SER A 134 5.39 3.31 1.20
CA SER A 134 4.17 3.26 0.39
C SER A 134 4.50 3.29 -1.11
N VAL A 135 3.67 2.62 -1.89
CA VAL A 135 3.59 2.74 -3.34
C VAL A 135 2.48 3.75 -3.67
N HIS A 136 2.83 4.80 -4.40
CA HIS A 136 1.92 5.83 -4.88
C HIS A 136 1.70 5.65 -6.38
N THR A 137 0.45 5.41 -6.79
CA THR A 137 0.10 5.18 -8.20
C THR A 137 -0.34 6.48 -8.83
N PHE A 138 0.43 6.98 -9.79
CA PHE A 138 0.14 8.20 -10.53
C PHE A 138 -0.47 7.91 -11.89
N VAL A 139 -1.35 8.80 -12.33
CA VAL A 139 -2.00 8.73 -13.64
C VAL A 139 -1.95 10.08 -14.34
N ILE A 140 -1.59 10.07 -15.62
CA ILE A 140 -1.52 11.27 -16.47
C ILE A 140 -2.30 11.01 -17.77
N PRO A 141 -3.53 11.51 -17.92
CA PRO A 141 -4.35 11.27 -19.11
C PRO A 141 -3.70 11.84 -20.38
N LEU A 142 -3.63 11.05 -21.44
CA LEU A 142 -3.00 11.44 -22.72
C LEU A 142 -3.65 12.71 -23.29
N ALA A 143 -4.98 12.79 -23.21
CA ALA A 143 -5.76 13.88 -23.79
C ALA A 143 -5.46 15.28 -23.21
N CYS A 144 -4.92 15.37 -21.98
CA CYS A 144 -4.88 16.65 -21.27
C CYS A 144 -3.68 16.87 -20.34
N GLY A 145 -2.86 15.85 -20.11
CA GLY A 145 -1.63 15.95 -19.30
C GLY A 145 -1.87 16.32 -17.84
N ASN A 146 -3.11 16.25 -17.34
CA ASN A 146 -3.41 16.48 -15.93
C ASN A 146 -2.68 15.45 -15.09
N VAL A 147 -2.09 15.87 -13.96
CA VAL A 147 -1.41 14.93 -13.07
C VAL A 147 -2.37 14.54 -11.96
N ALA A 148 -2.55 13.24 -11.78
CA ALA A 148 -3.43 12.67 -10.78
C ALA A 148 -2.72 11.64 -9.93
N LEU A 149 -3.13 11.55 -8.67
CA LEU A 149 -2.83 10.42 -7.80
C LEU A 149 -4.07 9.53 -7.76
N MET A 150 -3.92 8.28 -8.18
CA MET A 150 -4.98 7.29 -8.05
C MET A 150 -5.14 6.88 -6.59
N GLY A 151 -4.03 6.64 -5.89
CA GLY A 151 -4.03 6.33 -4.48
C GLY A 151 -2.66 5.84 -4.00
N SER A 152 -2.62 5.45 -2.73
CA SER A 152 -1.41 4.96 -2.07
C SER A 152 -1.69 3.62 -1.38
N ARG A 153 -0.75 2.69 -1.47
CA ARG A 153 -0.81 1.39 -0.78
C ARG A 153 0.51 1.10 -0.07
N PRO A 154 0.55 0.38 1.05
CA PRO A 154 1.82 -0.05 1.65
C PRO A 154 2.65 -0.85 0.64
N VAL A 155 3.97 -0.68 0.67
CA VAL A 155 4.88 -1.59 -0.06
C VAL A 155 4.63 -2.99 0.47
N PRO A 156 4.37 -4.00 -0.40
CA PRO A 156 4.20 -5.36 0.05
C PRO A 156 5.43 -5.80 0.85
N GLN A 157 5.24 -6.07 2.15
CA GLN A 157 6.32 -6.63 2.94
C GLN A 157 6.63 -8.02 2.38
N PRO A 158 7.91 -8.39 2.22
CA PRO A 158 8.24 -9.76 1.91
C PRO A 158 7.62 -10.63 3.00
N VAL A 159 6.67 -11.48 2.61
CA VAL A 159 6.09 -12.49 3.49
C VAL A 159 7.24 -13.36 3.97
N VAL A 160 7.71 -13.11 5.19
CA VAL A 160 8.68 -13.97 5.84
C VAL A 160 7.98 -15.31 5.99
N ALA A 161 8.36 -16.29 5.16
CA ALA A 161 7.85 -17.64 5.29
C ALA A 161 8.06 -18.08 6.75
N PRO A 162 7.06 -18.70 7.41
CA PRO A 162 7.26 -19.24 8.74
C PRO A 162 8.52 -20.11 8.72
N ALA A 163 9.44 -19.87 9.66
CA ALA A 163 10.62 -20.70 9.79
C ALA A 163 10.18 -22.18 9.86
N PRO A 164 10.83 -23.09 9.12
CA PRO A 164 10.48 -24.51 9.21
C PRO A 164 10.58 -24.94 10.67
N VAL A 165 9.48 -25.47 11.20
CA VAL A 165 9.45 -26.05 12.55
C VAL A 165 10.40 -27.24 12.51
N LEU A 166 11.57 -27.12 13.14
CA LEU A 166 12.50 -28.24 13.22
C LEU A 166 11.80 -29.38 13.97
N PRO A 167 11.88 -30.63 13.48
CA PRO A 167 11.41 -31.77 14.25
C PRO A 167 12.15 -31.82 15.59
N PRO A 168 11.51 -32.34 16.65
CA PRO A 168 12.19 -32.53 17.92
C PRO A 168 13.49 -33.33 17.71
N ALA A 169 14.57 -32.91 18.37
CA ALA A 169 15.85 -33.58 18.27
C ALA A 169 15.72 -35.04 18.71
N ASN A 170 16.30 -35.96 17.93
CA ASN A 170 16.40 -37.38 18.28
C ASN A 170 17.15 -37.53 19.61
N GLN A 171 16.59 -38.32 20.52
CA GLN A 171 17.16 -38.63 21.82
C GLN A 171 17.79 -40.03 21.79
N SER A 172 18.92 -40.21 22.46
CA SER A 172 19.54 -41.53 22.58
C SER A 172 18.72 -42.44 23.49
N PRO A 173 18.59 -43.75 23.22
CA PRO A 173 17.93 -44.67 24.13
C PRO A 173 18.71 -44.83 25.44
N GLN A 174 17.99 -45.05 26.53
CA GLN A 174 18.54 -45.36 27.85
C GLN A 174 18.45 -46.87 28.09
N CYS A 175 19.61 -47.51 28.26
CA CYS A 175 19.70 -48.93 28.56
C CYS A 175 19.71 -49.17 30.06
N ALA A 176 18.82 -50.03 30.55
CA ALA A 176 18.83 -50.53 31.92
C ALA A 176 18.52 -52.03 31.90
N ALA A 177 19.46 -52.83 32.41
CA ALA A 177 19.32 -54.27 32.51
C ALA A 177 19.83 -54.76 33.86
N THR A 178 19.12 -55.73 34.42
CA THR A 178 19.53 -56.47 35.61
C THR A 178 19.72 -57.93 35.25
N VAL A 179 20.70 -58.57 35.89
CA VAL A 179 21.08 -59.95 35.59
C VAL A 179 21.09 -60.73 36.89
N ALA A 180 20.41 -61.88 36.91
CA ALA A 180 20.34 -62.76 38.06
C ALA A 180 20.50 -64.23 37.65
N PRO A 181 21.38 -65.00 38.31
CA PRO A 181 22.33 -64.56 39.34
C PRO A 181 23.53 -63.79 38.73
N ILE A 182 24.17 -62.93 39.53
CA ILE A 182 25.37 -62.16 39.12
C ILE A 182 26.58 -63.09 38.87
N ARG A 183 26.57 -64.29 39.45
CA ARG A 183 27.56 -65.34 39.25
C ARG A 183 26.81 -66.63 38.93
N ALA A 184 27.19 -67.26 37.82
CA ALA A 184 26.61 -68.51 37.36
C ALA A 184 27.73 -69.46 36.92
N PHE A 185 27.54 -70.76 37.11
CA PHE A 185 28.41 -71.79 36.58
C PHE A 185 27.96 -72.20 35.16
N CYS A 186 28.86 -72.87 34.42
CA CYS A 186 28.53 -73.35 33.09
C CYS A 186 27.31 -74.29 33.11
N GLY A 187 26.31 -73.98 32.29
CA GLY A 187 25.06 -74.75 32.20
C GLY A 187 23.92 -74.22 33.07
N GLU A 188 24.17 -73.22 33.92
CA GLU A 188 23.10 -72.56 34.68
C GLU A 188 22.36 -71.52 33.84
N MET A 189 21.05 -71.43 34.05
CA MET A 189 20.20 -70.42 33.43
C MET A 189 20.38 -69.08 34.13
N VAL A 190 20.57 -68.02 33.34
CA VAL A 190 20.65 -66.65 33.83
C VAL A 190 19.45 -65.88 33.30
N ALA A 191 18.74 -65.20 34.20
CA ALA A 191 17.68 -64.27 33.85
C ALA A 191 18.29 -62.89 33.58
N VAL A 192 17.93 -62.31 32.44
CA VAL A 192 18.25 -60.93 32.08
C VAL A 192 16.94 -60.18 31.98
N ASP A 193 16.72 -59.21 32.86
CA ASP A 193 15.57 -58.33 32.83
C ASP A 193 16.00 -56.96 32.33
N ALA A 194 15.54 -56.59 31.14
CA ALA A 194 15.80 -55.32 30.49
C ALA A 194 14.55 -54.41 30.44
N THR A 195 13.50 -54.71 31.20
CA THR A 195 12.21 -53.99 31.16
C THR A 195 12.31 -52.52 31.56
N ALA A 196 13.38 -52.12 32.25
CA ALA A 196 13.66 -50.74 32.62
C ALA A 196 14.30 -49.90 31.49
N SER A 197 14.62 -50.49 30.33
CA SER A 197 15.15 -49.75 29.19
C SER A 197 14.07 -48.86 28.56
N SER A 198 14.43 -47.65 28.14
CA SER A 198 13.50 -46.68 27.57
C SER A 198 14.10 -45.95 26.37
N ASP A 199 13.31 -45.78 25.32
CA ASP A 199 13.62 -44.94 24.17
C ASP A 199 12.61 -43.77 24.16
N PRO A 200 13.04 -42.53 24.51
CA PRO A 200 12.14 -41.39 24.63
C PRO A 200 11.50 -40.94 23.31
N ASP A 201 12.13 -41.26 22.17
CA ASP A 201 11.60 -40.88 20.85
C ASP A 201 11.02 -42.05 20.06
N GLY A 202 11.27 -43.29 20.51
CA GLY A 202 10.64 -44.51 20.00
C GLY A 202 11.02 -44.86 18.56
N THR A 203 12.02 -44.20 17.99
CA THR A 203 12.42 -44.37 16.58
C THR A 203 13.65 -45.24 16.47
N ILE A 204 13.45 -46.56 16.34
CA ILE A 204 14.52 -47.46 15.89
C ILE A 204 14.79 -47.19 14.41
N VAL A 205 15.82 -46.38 14.13
CA VAL A 205 16.31 -46.19 12.76
C VAL A 205 16.93 -47.52 12.30
N LYS A 206 16.26 -48.23 11.38
CA LYS A 206 16.85 -49.40 10.72
C LYS A 206 18.01 -48.93 9.84
N LYS A 207 19.21 -49.48 10.07
CA LYS A 207 20.35 -49.35 9.16
C LYS A 207 20.18 -50.22 7.93
#